data_AF-A0A2A2EEW7-F1
#
_entry.id   AF-A0A2A2EEW7-F1
#
_cell.length_a   1.000
_cell.length_b   1.000
_cell.length_c   1.000
_cell.angle_alpha   90.00
_cell.angle_beta   90.00
_cell.angle_gamma   90.00
#
_symmetry.space_group_name_H-M   'P 1'
#
loop_
_entity.id
_entity.type
_entity.pdbx_description
1 polymer ?
#
loop_
_entity_poly.entity_id
_entity_poly.type
_entity_poly.pdbx_seq_one_letter_code
_entity_poly.pdbx_strand_id
1 'polypeptide(L)'
;MMRLRRYDGGMTGTIPTLEQIDALHRKVAPSQAAYDLIHTHCVIVADITRRLAHRQNALFMRRCTLPDAHAEQVDVPPTDGVAGGLVPPRYIDVDTAVRGAMVHDIGTYLVLREDGADGGPLKFGDDYIEHGLLGYRLLLDEGVDESIAQFARNHTGVGLTREAVERQHLPLPPDDYVPVNLEQEIVMVADKYNSKSVPPRFLTAATYARKAARFGEANRDEWLGLVRKYGEPPVAELADHYHQKLT
;
A
#
# COMPACT_ATOMS: atom_id res chain seq x y z
N MET A 1 14.06 -27.30 8.93
CA MET A 1 12.70 -27.79 9.24
C MET A 1 12.16 -26.96 10.40
N MET A 2 11.65 -25.77 10.11
CA MET A 2 11.20 -24.79 11.10
C MET A 2 9.74 -25.11 11.43
N ARG A 3 9.45 -25.45 12.69
CA ARG A 3 8.10 -25.86 13.13
C ARG A 3 7.14 -24.68 12.96
N LEU A 4 6.06 -24.90 12.21
CA LEU A 4 4.85 -24.08 12.23
C LEU A 4 4.33 -24.00 13.66
N ARG A 5 4.62 -22.91 14.38
CA ARG A 5 3.87 -22.60 15.60
C ARG A 5 2.47 -22.20 15.16
N ARG A 6 1.48 -22.95 15.65
CA ARG A 6 0.08 -22.53 15.58
C ARG A 6 -0.04 -21.22 16.35
N TYR A 7 -0.68 -20.24 15.74
CA TYR A 7 -0.99 -18.96 16.37
C TYR A 7 -2.09 -19.23 17.39
N ASP A 8 -1.71 -19.36 18.68
CA ASP A 8 -2.66 -19.44 19.78
C ASP A 8 -3.21 -18.02 19.99
N GLY A 9 -4.50 -17.84 19.71
CA GLY A 9 -5.20 -16.57 19.89
C GLY A 9 -5.06 -16.08 21.32
N GLY A 10 -4.35 -14.96 21.52
CA GLY A 10 -4.11 -14.47 22.87
C GLY A 10 -3.16 -13.29 23.06
N MET A 11 -2.78 -12.52 22.02
CA MET A 11 -2.13 -11.22 22.22
C MET A 11 -2.87 -10.16 21.41
N THR A 12 -3.64 -9.31 22.08
CA THR A 12 -4.11 -8.05 21.47
C THR A 12 -2.88 -7.18 21.27
N GLY A 13 -2.39 -7.09 20.03
CA GLY A 13 -1.28 -6.19 19.73
C GLY A 13 -1.69 -4.73 19.95
N THR A 14 -0.73 -3.83 19.88
CA THR A 14 -0.98 -2.39 20.00
C THR A 14 -1.01 -1.72 18.64
N ILE A 15 -1.90 -0.74 18.45
CA ILE A 15 -1.87 0.14 17.28
C ILE A 15 -0.74 1.16 17.49
N PRO A 16 0.34 1.13 16.70
CA PRO A 16 1.51 1.96 16.95
C PRO A 16 1.28 3.42 16.52
N THR A 17 1.90 4.36 17.23
CA THR A 17 2.01 5.76 16.81
C THR A 17 2.88 5.89 15.55
N LEU A 18 2.78 7.02 14.82
CA LEU A 18 3.66 7.24 13.66
C LEU A 18 5.14 7.32 14.06
N GLU A 19 5.41 7.84 15.26
CA GLU A 19 6.75 7.87 15.85
C GLU A 19 7.25 6.44 16.18
N GLN A 20 6.39 5.58 16.71
CA GLN A 20 6.72 4.17 16.94
C GLN A 20 6.98 3.43 15.62
N ILE A 21 6.23 3.74 14.57
CA ILE A 21 6.45 3.19 13.23
C ILE A 21 7.81 3.67 12.69
N ASP A 22 8.14 4.96 12.76
CA ASP A 22 9.46 5.47 12.33
C ASP A 22 10.60 4.80 13.10
N ALA A 23 10.47 4.69 14.42
CA ALA A 23 11.44 4.02 15.27
C ALA A 23 11.62 2.55 14.87
N LEU A 24 10.54 1.86 14.50
CA LEU A 24 10.61 0.49 14.01
C LEU A 24 11.31 0.40 12.65
N HIS A 25 11.04 1.31 11.72
CA HIS A 25 11.78 1.40 10.45
C HIS A 25 13.28 1.57 10.70
N ARG A 26 13.68 2.48 11.60
CA ARG A 26 15.11 2.69 11.96
C ARG A 26 15.73 1.46 12.61
N LYS A 27 14.98 0.75 13.45
CA LYS A 27 15.43 -0.47 14.13
C LYS A 27 15.70 -1.61 13.14
N VAL A 28 14.87 -1.75 12.11
CA VAL A 28 14.89 -2.90 11.19
C VAL A 28 15.73 -2.65 9.94
N ALA A 29 15.89 -1.39 9.53
CA ALA A 29 16.66 -1.07 8.33
C ALA A 29 18.13 -1.51 8.46
N PRO A 30 18.69 -2.27 7.50
CA PRO A 30 20.07 -2.76 7.57
C PRO A 30 21.11 -1.68 7.29
N SER A 31 20.71 -0.58 6.66
CA SER A 31 21.55 0.56 6.32
C SER A 31 20.73 1.86 6.29
N GLN A 32 21.42 3.00 6.34
CA GLN A 32 20.76 4.31 6.17
C GLN A 32 20.16 4.45 4.76
N ALA A 33 20.83 3.96 3.72
CA ALA A 33 20.34 4.02 2.34
C ALA A 33 19.05 3.20 2.17
N ALA A 34 18.96 2.04 2.82
CA ALA A 34 17.75 1.24 2.85
C ALA A 34 16.62 1.94 3.59
N TYR A 35 16.90 2.48 4.78
CA TYR A 35 15.94 3.28 5.52
C TYR A 35 15.41 4.42 4.64
N ASP A 36 16.29 5.23 4.06
CA ASP A 36 15.93 6.41 3.27
C ASP A 36 15.04 6.03 2.08
N LEU A 37 15.36 4.97 1.34
CA LEU A 37 14.55 4.55 0.19
C LEU A 37 13.17 4.04 0.59
N ILE A 38 13.12 3.09 1.53
CA ILE A 38 11.90 2.35 1.86
C ILE A 38 10.97 3.19 2.74
N HIS A 39 11.51 3.92 3.72
CA HIS A 39 10.71 4.80 4.56
C HIS A 39 10.16 5.99 3.75
N THR A 40 10.97 6.61 2.88
CA THR A 40 10.47 7.70 2.00
C THR A 40 9.34 7.22 1.10
N HIS A 41 9.45 6.00 0.56
CA HIS A 41 8.36 5.39 -0.18
C HIS A 41 7.09 5.24 0.68
N CYS A 42 7.21 4.73 1.91
CA CYS A 42 6.06 4.62 2.83
C CYS A 42 5.44 5.99 3.14
N VAL A 43 6.25 7.05 3.31
CA VAL A 43 5.78 8.44 3.50
C VAL A 43 5.00 8.94 2.28
N ILE A 44 5.50 8.68 1.06
CA ILE A 44 4.82 9.05 -0.19
C ILE A 44 3.46 8.33 -0.29
N VAL A 45 3.45 7.02 -0.01
CA VAL A 45 2.23 6.20 -0.05
C VAL A 45 1.23 6.66 1.02
N ALA A 46 1.69 7.07 2.19
CA ALA A 46 0.86 7.65 3.24
C ALA A 46 0.24 8.99 2.82
N ASP A 47 0.98 9.88 2.14
CA ASP A 47 0.40 11.12 1.61
C ASP A 47 -0.67 10.84 0.56
N ILE A 48 -0.39 9.96 -0.42
CA ILE A 48 -1.39 9.58 -1.43
C ILE A 48 -2.62 8.94 -0.77
N THR A 49 -2.42 8.03 0.18
CA THR A 49 -3.48 7.37 0.95
C THR A 49 -4.39 8.38 1.63
N ARG A 50 -3.81 9.35 2.34
CA ARG A 50 -4.56 10.42 3.02
C ARG A 50 -5.43 11.21 2.05
N ARG A 51 -4.88 11.58 0.89
CA ARG A 51 -5.59 12.34 -0.15
C ARG A 51 -6.75 11.55 -0.76
N LEU A 52 -6.54 10.28 -1.09
CA LEU A 52 -7.58 9.39 -1.60
C LEU A 52 -8.70 9.18 -0.55
N ALA A 53 -8.34 8.98 0.71
CA ALA A 53 -9.30 8.82 1.79
C ALA A 53 -10.11 10.10 2.05
N HIS A 54 -9.48 11.28 2.03
CA HIS A 54 -10.17 12.57 2.12
C HIS A 54 -11.16 12.76 0.97
N ARG A 55 -10.77 12.40 -0.26
CA ARG A 55 -11.67 12.44 -1.42
C ARG A 55 -12.89 11.55 -1.25
N GLN A 56 -12.67 10.30 -0.85
CA GLN A 56 -13.75 9.34 -0.59
C GLN A 56 -14.69 9.83 0.53
N ASN A 57 -14.13 10.39 1.60
CA ASN A 57 -14.90 10.95 2.69
C ASN A 57 -15.69 12.20 2.26
N ALA A 58 -15.16 13.06 1.39
CA ALA A 58 -15.90 14.19 0.84
C ALA A 58 -17.11 13.75 -0.02
N LEU A 59 -16.92 12.72 -0.86
CA LEU A 59 -18.00 12.10 -1.64
C LEU A 59 -19.07 11.49 -0.73
N PHE A 60 -18.66 10.75 0.31
CA PHE A 60 -19.57 10.16 1.29
C PHE A 60 -20.41 11.22 2.00
N MET A 61 -19.75 12.24 2.56
CA MET A 61 -20.41 13.31 3.29
C MET A 61 -21.38 14.07 2.40
N ARG A 62 -21.01 14.33 1.15
CA ARG A 62 -21.92 15.00 0.22
C ARG A 62 -23.18 14.17 -0.06
N ARG A 63 -23.05 12.85 -0.30
CA ARG A 63 -24.22 11.96 -0.45
C ARG A 63 -25.14 12.04 0.76
N CYS A 64 -24.61 12.02 1.98
CA CYS A 64 -25.41 12.11 3.21
C CYS A 64 -26.19 13.43 3.36
N THR A 65 -25.85 14.47 2.59
CA THR A 65 -26.55 15.77 2.59
C THR A 65 -27.55 15.93 1.44
N LEU A 66 -27.65 14.95 0.53
CA LEU A 66 -28.56 15.03 -0.61
C LEU A 66 -29.98 14.54 -0.24
N PRO A 67 -31.05 15.16 -0.79
CA PRO A 67 -32.42 14.70 -0.56
C PRO A 67 -32.70 13.30 -1.10
N ASP A 68 -32.00 12.91 -2.17
CA ASP A 68 -32.06 11.58 -2.76
C ASP A 68 -30.75 10.84 -2.47
N ALA A 69 -30.78 10.00 -1.44
CA ALA A 69 -29.64 9.21 -0.96
C ALA A 69 -29.15 8.16 -1.98
N HIS A 70 -29.88 7.98 -3.09
CA HIS A 70 -29.55 7.05 -4.18
C HIS A 70 -28.81 7.69 -5.35
N ALA A 71 -28.46 8.98 -5.29
CA ALA A 71 -27.66 9.62 -6.33
C ALA A 71 -26.30 8.92 -6.47
N GLU A 72 -26.12 8.16 -7.56
CA GLU A 72 -24.88 7.44 -7.89
C GLU A 72 -23.74 8.39 -8.26
N GLN A 73 -24.09 9.60 -8.73
CA GLN A 73 -23.14 10.66 -9.05
C GLN A 73 -23.38 11.87 -8.15
N VAL A 74 -22.31 12.30 -7.50
CA VAL A 74 -22.33 13.39 -6.55
C VAL A 74 -21.28 14.41 -6.99
N ASP A 75 -21.74 15.63 -7.27
CA ASP A 75 -20.82 16.71 -7.63
C ASP A 75 -20.08 17.21 -6.40
N VAL A 76 -18.78 16.91 -6.35
CA VAL A 76 -17.84 17.34 -5.31
C VAL A 76 -16.58 17.83 -6.02
N PRO A 77 -16.16 19.09 -5.83
CA PRO A 77 -14.88 19.60 -6.33
C PRO A 77 -13.71 18.71 -5.90
N PRO A 78 -12.61 18.65 -6.67
CA PRO A 78 -11.42 17.89 -6.28
C PRO A 78 -11.00 18.18 -4.82
N THR A 79 -10.61 17.13 -4.09
CA THR A 79 -10.22 17.21 -2.69
C THR A 79 -8.77 16.78 -2.57
N ASP A 80 -7.92 17.61 -1.98
CA ASP A 80 -6.46 17.43 -1.92
C ASP A 80 -5.79 17.12 -3.29
N GLY A 81 -6.37 17.68 -4.36
CA GLY A 81 -5.93 17.47 -5.75
C GLY A 81 -6.43 16.17 -6.40
N VAL A 82 -7.18 15.33 -5.67
CA VAL A 82 -7.76 14.11 -6.22
C VAL A 82 -9.11 14.41 -6.88
N ALA A 83 -9.27 13.99 -8.12
CA ALA A 83 -10.52 14.07 -8.89
C ALA A 83 -11.13 12.68 -9.14
N GLY A 84 -12.43 12.64 -9.48
CA GLY A 84 -13.16 11.39 -9.71
C GLY A 84 -13.52 10.65 -8.43
N GLY A 85 -13.62 9.32 -8.51
CA GLY A 85 -14.02 8.45 -7.40
C GLY A 85 -15.52 8.16 -7.36
N LEU A 86 -15.86 7.00 -6.82
CA LEU A 86 -17.23 6.58 -6.50
C LEU A 86 -17.52 6.85 -5.02
N VAL A 87 -18.78 7.05 -4.67
CA VAL A 87 -19.16 7.25 -3.26
C VAL A 87 -18.92 5.97 -2.47
N PRO A 88 -18.10 5.96 -1.41
CA PRO A 88 -17.85 4.74 -0.65
C PRO A 88 -19.08 4.34 0.17
N PRO A 89 -19.21 3.07 0.58
CA PRO A 89 -20.35 2.61 1.36
C PRO A 89 -20.38 3.19 2.78
N ARG A 90 -19.22 3.61 3.31
CA ARG A 90 -19.03 4.19 4.64
C ARG A 90 -17.91 5.23 4.63
N TYR A 91 -17.83 6.00 5.71
CA TYR A 91 -16.65 6.82 6.00
C TYR A 91 -15.41 5.92 6.19
N ILE A 92 -14.26 6.42 5.74
CA ILE A 92 -12.97 5.75 5.78
C ILE A 92 -12.16 6.31 6.94
N ASP A 93 -11.58 5.41 7.74
CA ASP A 93 -10.67 5.79 8.81
C ASP A 93 -9.30 6.16 8.23
N VAL A 94 -9.08 7.47 8.12
CA VAL A 94 -7.85 8.04 7.55
C VAL A 94 -6.63 7.71 8.41
N ASP A 95 -6.76 7.71 9.74
CA ASP A 95 -5.62 7.46 10.65
C ASP A 95 -5.15 6.01 10.52
N THR A 96 -6.10 5.06 10.54
CA THR A 96 -5.81 3.64 10.31
C THR A 96 -5.16 3.41 8.94
N ALA A 97 -5.70 4.01 7.87
CA ALA A 97 -5.13 3.87 6.53
C ALA A 97 -3.71 4.45 6.45
N VAL A 98 -3.46 5.62 7.05
CA VAL A 98 -2.13 6.26 7.07
C VAL A 98 -1.12 5.42 7.87
N ARG A 99 -1.50 4.87 9.03
CA ARG A 99 -0.63 3.95 9.79
C ARG A 99 -0.31 2.69 8.98
N GLY A 100 -1.32 2.13 8.32
CA GLY A 100 -1.18 1.00 7.41
C GLY A 100 -0.22 1.28 6.26
N ALA A 101 -0.35 2.43 5.60
CA ALA A 101 0.57 2.89 4.56
C ALA A 101 2.00 3.06 5.07
N MET A 102 2.18 3.52 6.30
CA MET A 102 3.51 3.69 6.86
C MET A 102 4.22 2.36 7.16
N VAL A 103 3.50 1.25 7.34
CA VAL A 103 4.10 -0.07 7.62
C VAL A 103 4.04 -1.06 6.46
N HIS A 104 3.28 -0.77 5.39
CA HIS A 104 2.94 -1.76 4.36
C HIS A 104 4.17 -2.46 3.74
N ASP A 105 5.26 -1.71 3.59
CA ASP A 105 6.46 -2.18 2.92
C ASP A 105 7.63 -2.50 3.85
N ILE A 106 7.40 -2.54 5.17
CA ILE A 106 8.47 -2.72 6.16
C ILE A 106 9.24 -4.04 5.96
N GLY A 107 8.56 -5.08 5.45
CA GLY A 107 9.20 -6.35 5.13
C GLY A 107 10.22 -6.28 3.98
N THR A 108 10.24 -5.17 3.21
CA THR A 108 11.22 -4.97 2.14
C THR A 108 12.66 -5.01 2.67
N TYR A 109 12.90 -4.55 3.91
CA TYR A 109 14.22 -4.62 4.54
C TYR A 109 14.78 -6.04 4.64
N LEU A 110 13.90 -7.06 4.68
CA LEU A 110 14.25 -8.46 4.89
C LEU A 110 14.58 -9.22 3.58
N VAL A 111 14.30 -8.61 2.42
CA VAL A 111 14.47 -9.21 1.08
C VAL A 111 15.43 -8.39 0.19
N LEU A 112 16.24 -7.52 0.81
CA LEU A 112 17.30 -6.80 0.10
C LEU A 112 18.46 -7.76 -0.18
N ARG A 113 18.91 -7.79 -1.44
CA ARG A 113 20.14 -8.48 -1.84
C ARG A 113 21.37 -7.61 -1.62
N GLU A 114 21.23 -6.31 -1.86
CA GLU A 114 22.25 -5.28 -1.58
C GLU A 114 21.55 -4.11 -0.90
N ASP A 115 22.05 -3.70 0.26
CA ASP A 115 21.44 -2.67 1.12
C ASP A 115 22.02 -1.26 0.90
N GLY A 116 23.03 -1.12 0.04
CA GLY A 116 23.69 0.14 -0.25
C GLY A 116 24.57 0.70 0.89
N ALA A 117 24.91 -0.10 1.90
CA ALA A 117 25.81 0.33 2.99
C ALA A 117 27.22 0.68 2.48
N ASP A 118 27.65 0.11 1.35
CA ASP A 118 28.92 0.39 0.67
C ASP A 118 28.86 1.58 -0.30
N GLY A 119 27.73 2.30 -0.35
CA GLY A 119 27.48 3.39 -1.29
C GLY A 119 27.03 2.91 -2.69
N GLY A 120 26.88 1.60 -2.89
CA GLY A 120 26.27 1.01 -4.08
C GLY A 120 24.75 1.20 -4.14
N PRO A 121 24.11 0.95 -5.30
CA PRO A 121 22.67 1.02 -5.42
C PRO A 121 22.01 -0.16 -4.68
N LEU A 122 20.84 0.08 -4.09
CA LEU A 122 20.03 -1.00 -3.54
C LEU A 122 19.61 -1.99 -4.63
N LYS A 123 19.61 -3.27 -4.29
CA LYS A 123 19.11 -4.34 -5.16
C LYS A 123 18.15 -5.25 -4.38
N PHE A 124 17.00 -5.51 -4.99
CA PHE A 124 15.97 -6.38 -4.45
C PHE A 124 16.24 -7.84 -4.87
N GLY A 125 15.89 -8.80 -4.02
CA GLY A 125 15.98 -10.23 -4.32
C GLY A 125 14.87 -10.73 -5.25
N ASP A 126 15.03 -11.94 -5.79
CA ASP A 126 14.02 -12.63 -6.61
C ASP A 126 12.79 -13.06 -5.78
N ASP A 127 12.98 -13.16 -4.46
CA ASP A 127 12.00 -13.41 -3.41
C ASP A 127 11.28 -12.13 -2.96
N TYR A 128 11.42 -11.01 -3.68
CA TYR A 128 10.81 -9.72 -3.30
C TYR A 128 9.32 -9.86 -2.94
N ILE A 129 8.57 -10.73 -3.61
CA ILE A 129 7.15 -10.98 -3.34
C ILE A 129 6.87 -11.43 -1.88
N GLU A 130 7.84 -12.03 -1.20
CA GLU A 130 7.72 -12.45 0.20
C GLU A 130 7.69 -11.30 1.21
N HIS A 131 8.10 -10.08 0.81
CA HIS A 131 8.18 -8.92 1.70
C HIS A 131 6.87 -8.65 2.45
N GLY A 132 5.72 -8.84 1.80
CA GLY A 132 4.43 -8.62 2.46
C GLY A 132 4.18 -9.59 3.62
N LEU A 133 4.48 -10.88 3.42
CA LEU A 133 4.31 -11.91 4.46
C LEU A 133 5.38 -11.81 5.55
N LEU A 134 6.62 -11.49 5.18
CA LEU A 134 7.71 -11.27 6.13
C LEU A 134 7.47 -10.02 6.99
N GLY A 135 7.00 -8.92 6.37
CA GLY A 135 6.62 -7.70 7.06
C GLY A 135 5.45 -7.92 8.02
N TYR A 136 4.42 -8.66 7.60
CA TYR A 136 3.31 -9.05 8.48
C TYR A 136 3.79 -9.79 9.73
N ARG A 137 4.66 -10.80 9.56
CA ARG A 137 5.20 -11.57 10.70
C ARG A 137 6.06 -10.71 11.61
N LEU A 138 6.94 -9.89 11.04
CA LEU A 138 7.76 -8.94 11.78
C LEU A 138 6.91 -8.02 12.66
N LEU A 139 5.84 -7.45 12.11
CA LEU A 139 4.95 -6.55 12.84
C LEU A 139 4.28 -7.28 14.02
N LEU A 140 3.79 -8.51 13.82
CA LEU A 140 3.21 -9.30 14.90
C LEU A 140 4.23 -9.65 15.99
N ASP A 141 5.46 -10.00 15.61
CA ASP A 141 6.55 -10.31 16.55
C ASP A 141 6.97 -9.07 17.37
N GLU A 142 6.83 -7.87 16.80
CA GLU A 142 7.01 -6.58 17.46
C GLU A 142 5.80 -6.13 18.29
N GLY A 143 4.74 -6.96 18.38
CA GLY A 143 3.54 -6.68 19.15
C GLY A 143 2.58 -5.67 18.51
N VAL A 144 2.71 -5.42 17.21
CA VAL A 144 1.76 -4.59 16.45
C VAL A 144 0.45 -5.35 16.28
N ASP A 145 -0.67 -4.65 16.46
CA ASP A 145 -1.99 -5.24 16.26
C ASP A 145 -2.19 -5.77 14.84
N GLU A 146 -2.87 -6.90 14.72
CA GLU A 146 -3.08 -7.57 13.44
C GLU A 146 -3.84 -6.67 12.44
N SER A 147 -4.73 -5.80 12.91
CA SER A 147 -5.45 -4.84 12.08
C SER A 147 -4.52 -3.89 11.31
N ILE A 148 -3.33 -3.60 11.84
CA ILE A 148 -2.28 -2.81 11.19
C ILE A 148 -1.29 -3.73 10.46
N ALA A 149 -0.91 -4.87 11.05
CA ALA A 149 0.05 -5.79 10.43
C ALA A 149 -0.42 -6.30 9.05
N GLN A 150 -1.72 -6.55 8.88
CA GLN A 150 -2.27 -7.07 7.63
C GLN A 150 -2.13 -6.12 6.43
N PHE A 151 -1.88 -4.82 6.63
CA PHE A 151 -1.53 -3.91 5.53
C PHE A 151 -0.26 -4.36 4.82
N ALA A 152 0.74 -4.87 5.56
CA ALA A 152 1.93 -5.44 4.93
C ALA A 152 1.59 -6.71 4.13
N ARG A 153 0.72 -7.57 4.68
CA ARG A 153 0.33 -8.84 4.03
C ARG A 153 -0.43 -8.64 2.71
N ASN A 154 -1.30 -7.64 2.62
CA ASN A 154 -2.40 -7.60 1.66
C ASN A 154 -2.33 -6.47 0.60
N HIS A 155 -1.18 -5.79 0.46
CA HIS A 155 -1.06 -4.62 -0.44
C HIS A 155 -0.48 -4.95 -1.82
N THR A 156 -0.08 -6.20 -2.10
CA THR A 156 0.63 -6.52 -3.35
C THR A 156 -0.31 -6.58 -4.55
N GLY A 157 0.14 -5.99 -5.67
CA GLY A 157 -0.61 -6.01 -6.93
C GLY A 157 -1.97 -5.31 -6.81
N VAL A 158 -2.99 -5.88 -7.43
CA VAL A 158 -4.38 -5.44 -7.31
C VAL A 158 -5.17 -6.36 -6.37
N GLY A 159 -4.47 -6.98 -5.42
CA GLY A 159 -4.95 -8.10 -4.62
C GLY A 159 -4.42 -9.42 -5.20
N LEU A 160 -3.66 -10.16 -4.41
CA LEU A 160 -3.06 -11.41 -4.84
C LEU A 160 -3.89 -12.60 -4.31
N THR A 161 -4.64 -13.25 -5.20
CA THR A 161 -5.50 -14.39 -4.83
C THR A 161 -4.70 -15.69 -4.68
N ARG A 162 -5.26 -16.65 -3.93
CA ARG A 162 -4.74 -18.02 -3.82
C ARG A 162 -4.49 -18.65 -5.18
N GLU A 163 -5.46 -18.53 -6.09
CA GLU A 163 -5.35 -19.05 -7.44
C GLU A 163 -4.19 -18.40 -8.20
N ALA A 164 -3.98 -17.10 -8.04
CA ALA A 164 -2.86 -16.39 -8.65
C ALA A 164 -1.51 -16.83 -8.08
N VAL A 165 -1.42 -17.11 -6.78
CA VAL A 165 -0.22 -17.68 -6.12
C VAL A 165 0.11 -19.04 -6.72
N GLU A 166 -0.86 -19.95 -6.79
CA GLU A 166 -0.67 -21.30 -7.32
C GLU A 166 -0.32 -21.28 -8.82
N ARG A 167 -1.10 -20.54 -9.62
CA ARG A 167 -0.91 -20.46 -11.08
C ARG A 167 0.43 -19.89 -11.48
N GLN A 168 0.91 -18.87 -10.76
CA GLN A 168 2.21 -18.23 -11.03
C GLN A 168 3.38 -18.93 -10.32
N HIS A 169 3.13 -19.98 -9.54
CA HIS A 169 4.14 -20.68 -8.74
C HIS A 169 4.94 -19.71 -7.85
N LEU A 170 4.24 -18.74 -7.23
CA LEU A 170 4.91 -17.76 -6.36
C LEU A 170 5.47 -18.48 -5.12
N PRO A 171 6.60 -18.02 -4.55
CA PRO A 171 7.19 -18.56 -3.33
C PRO A 171 6.41 -18.12 -2.07
N LEU A 172 5.08 -18.19 -2.13
CA LEU A 172 4.18 -17.90 -1.03
C LEU A 172 3.36 -19.15 -0.70
N PRO A 173 3.01 -19.39 0.57
CA PRO A 173 1.97 -20.34 0.91
C PRO A 173 0.69 -20.03 0.11
N PRO A 174 0.00 -21.02 -0.48
CA PRO A 174 -1.26 -20.76 -1.17
C PRO A 174 -2.29 -20.17 -0.21
N ASP A 175 -2.66 -18.91 -0.44
CA ASP A 175 -3.65 -18.17 0.34
C ASP A 175 -4.11 -16.90 -0.38
N ASP A 176 -5.19 -16.29 0.09
CA ASP A 176 -5.64 -14.99 -0.39
C ASP A 176 -4.91 -13.86 0.36
N TYR A 177 -4.15 -13.07 -0.38
CA TYR A 177 -3.39 -11.88 0.04
C TYR A 177 -4.04 -10.62 -0.55
N VAL A 178 -5.34 -10.47 -0.28
CA VAL A 178 -6.18 -9.39 -0.81
C VAL A 178 -6.60 -8.45 0.33
N PRO A 179 -6.85 -7.15 0.05
CA PRO A 179 -7.41 -6.24 1.06
C PRO A 179 -8.71 -6.77 1.66
N VAL A 180 -8.84 -6.70 2.98
CA VAL A 180 -10.06 -7.17 3.69
C VAL A 180 -11.00 -6.02 4.10
N ASN A 181 -10.60 -4.77 3.84
CA ASN A 181 -11.38 -3.56 4.12
C ASN A 181 -10.98 -2.41 3.17
N LEU A 182 -11.73 -1.30 3.24
CA LEU A 182 -11.51 -0.12 2.38
C LEU A 182 -10.16 0.56 2.65
N GLU A 183 -9.71 0.57 3.90
CA GLU A 183 -8.47 1.19 4.31
C GLU A 183 -7.27 0.47 3.68
N GLN A 184 -7.22 -0.87 3.74
CA GLN A 184 -6.19 -1.68 3.07
C GLN A 184 -6.24 -1.51 1.55
N GLU A 185 -7.43 -1.45 0.95
CA GLU A 185 -7.57 -1.30 -0.50
C GLU A 185 -7.08 0.07 -0.98
N ILE A 186 -7.32 1.15 -0.23
CA ILE A 186 -6.73 2.46 -0.52
C ILE A 186 -5.21 2.42 -0.47
N VAL A 187 -4.63 1.81 0.57
CA VAL A 187 -3.16 1.72 0.68
C VAL A 187 -2.57 0.92 -0.48
N MET A 188 -3.19 -0.21 -0.83
CA MET A 188 -2.82 -0.99 -2.00
C MET A 188 -2.85 -0.16 -3.28
N VAL A 189 -3.87 0.68 -3.47
CA VAL A 189 -4.00 1.58 -4.63
C VAL A 189 -2.95 2.68 -4.60
N ALA A 190 -2.75 3.33 -3.46
CA ALA A 190 -1.79 4.41 -3.27
C ALA A 190 -0.36 3.97 -3.58
N ASP A 191 0.03 2.77 -3.15
CA ASP A 191 1.33 2.17 -3.43
C ASP A 191 1.65 2.13 -4.94
N LYS A 192 0.64 1.96 -5.79
CA LYS A 192 0.87 1.74 -7.24
C LYS A 192 1.29 3.00 -7.99
N TYR A 193 1.16 4.16 -7.36
CA TYR A 193 1.58 5.44 -7.91
C TYR A 193 3.04 5.79 -7.59
N ASN A 194 3.76 4.98 -6.81
CA ASN A 194 5.19 5.17 -6.54
C ASN A 194 5.98 3.86 -6.65
N SER A 195 7.26 3.95 -7.01
CA SER A 195 8.12 2.79 -7.17
C SER A 195 9.48 3.02 -6.53
N LYS A 196 9.88 2.09 -5.67
CA LYS A 196 11.20 1.97 -5.03
C LYS A 196 12.32 1.54 -6.00
N SER A 197 12.12 1.69 -7.31
CA SER A 197 13.21 1.52 -8.27
C SER A 197 14.36 2.45 -7.91
N VAL A 198 15.58 2.18 -8.39
CA VAL A 198 16.73 3.07 -8.16
C VAL A 198 17.09 3.72 -9.51
N PRO A 199 16.82 5.03 -9.72
CA PRO A 199 16.20 6.00 -8.80
C PRO A 199 14.67 5.82 -8.66
N PRO A 200 14.09 6.26 -7.52
CA PRO A 200 12.65 6.15 -7.26
C PRO A 200 11.86 7.08 -8.16
N ARG A 201 10.61 6.70 -8.44
CA ARG A 201 9.78 7.39 -9.43
C ARG A 201 8.30 7.25 -9.11
N PHE A 202 7.53 8.24 -9.54
CA PHE A 202 6.08 8.16 -9.62
C PHE A 202 5.64 7.48 -10.92
N LEU A 203 4.46 6.87 -10.86
CA LEU A 203 3.78 6.28 -12.00
C LEU A 203 2.44 6.98 -12.19
N THR A 204 2.02 7.13 -13.44
CA THR A 204 0.61 7.44 -13.76
C THR A 204 -0.27 6.20 -13.65
N ALA A 205 -1.59 6.38 -13.55
CA ALA A 205 -2.54 5.25 -13.61
C ALA A 205 -2.36 4.42 -14.90
N ALA A 206 -2.13 5.09 -16.04
CA ALA A 206 -1.88 4.44 -17.32
C ALA A 206 -0.57 3.63 -17.31
N THR A 207 0.48 4.12 -16.65
CA THR A 207 1.76 3.42 -16.54
C THR A 207 1.64 2.18 -15.67
N TYR A 208 0.95 2.26 -14.54
CA TYR A 208 0.69 1.08 -13.74
C TYR A 208 -0.23 0.08 -14.44
N ALA A 209 -1.24 0.53 -15.20
CA ALA A 209 -2.10 -0.37 -15.99
C ALA A 209 -1.29 -1.26 -16.96
N ARG A 210 -0.27 -0.70 -17.63
CA ARG A 210 0.65 -1.47 -18.48
C ARG A 210 1.51 -2.45 -17.69
N LYS A 211 1.87 -2.11 -16.44
CA LYS A 211 2.62 -3.01 -15.54
C LYS A 211 1.73 -4.16 -15.06
N ALA A 212 0.49 -3.87 -14.66
CA ALA A 212 -0.49 -4.85 -14.21
C ALA A 212 -0.81 -5.90 -15.30
N ALA A 213 -0.97 -5.45 -16.56
CA ALA A 213 -1.25 -6.32 -17.71
C ALA A 213 -0.20 -7.42 -17.93
N ARG A 214 1.06 -7.23 -17.48
CA ARG A 214 2.13 -8.24 -17.57
C ARG A 214 1.82 -9.49 -16.74
N PHE A 215 0.94 -9.37 -15.75
CA PHE A 215 0.49 -10.45 -14.88
C PHE A 215 -0.94 -10.92 -15.24
N GLY A 216 -1.47 -10.47 -16.39
CA GLY A 216 -2.79 -10.81 -16.92
C GLY A 216 -3.64 -9.57 -17.19
N GLU A 217 -4.43 -9.57 -18.28
CA GLU A 217 -5.33 -8.46 -18.61
C GLU A 217 -6.39 -8.21 -17.52
N ALA A 218 -6.81 -9.25 -16.80
CA ALA A 218 -7.70 -9.11 -15.64
C ALA A 218 -7.12 -8.16 -14.56
N ASN A 219 -5.81 -8.17 -14.34
CA ASN A 219 -5.18 -7.26 -13.36
C ASN A 219 -5.19 -5.81 -13.84
N ARG A 220 -5.11 -5.59 -15.17
CA ARG A 220 -5.26 -4.26 -15.75
C ARG A 220 -6.68 -3.76 -15.58
N ASP A 221 -7.68 -4.59 -15.88
CA ASP A 221 -9.08 -4.22 -15.76
C ASP A 221 -9.46 -3.92 -14.31
N GLU A 222 -8.98 -4.74 -13.37
CA GLU A 222 -9.14 -4.51 -11.93
C GLU A 222 -8.50 -3.19 -11.50
N TRP A 223 -7.24 -2.93 -11.92
CA TRP A 223 -6.59 -1.66 -11.64
C TRP A 223 -7.39 -0.46 -12.15
N LEU A 224 -7.88 -0.51 -13.39
CA LEU A 224 -8.70 0.57 -13.93
C LEU A 224 -10.04 0.71 -13.19
N GLY A 225 -10.59 -0.38 -12.67
CA GLY A 225 -11.72 -0.37 -11.73
C GLY A 225 -11.41 0.39 -10.44
N LEU A 226 -10.26 0.09 -9.82
CA LEU A 226 -9.78 0.75 -8.61
C LEU A 226 -9.52 2.25 -8.83
N VAL A 227 -8.93 2.64 -9.97
CA VAL A 227 -8.75 4.06 -10.33
C VAL A 227 -10.10 4.78 -10.46
N ARG A 228 -11.10 4.14 -11.08
CA ARG A 228 -12.47 4.70 -11.12
C ARG A 228 -13.08 4.82 -9.73
N LYS A 229 -12.88 3.81 -8.87
CA LYS A 229 -13.41 3.75 -7.51
C LYS A 229 -12.85 4.84 -6.60
N TYR A 230 -11.53 5.04 -6.60
CA TYR A 230 -10.87 5.96 -5.67
C TYR A 230 -10.56 7.34 -6.24
N GLY A 231 -10.55 7.47 -7.56
CA GLY A 231 -10.07 8.67 -8.23
C GLY A 231 -8.56 8.62 -8.48
N GLU A 232 -8.04 9.65 -9.14
CA GLU A 232 -6.63 9.74 -9.51
C GLU A 232 -5.95 10.87 -8.70
N PRO A 233 -4.85 10.58 -7.98
CA PRO A 233 -4.11 11.59 -7.24
C PRO A 233 -3.28 12.49 -8.16
N PRO A 234 -2.88 13.69 -7.71
CA PRO A 234 -2.13 14.65 -8.52
C PRO A 234 -0.66 14.24 -8.63
N VAL A 235 -0.37 13.13 -9.34
CA VAL A 235 0.96 12.51 -9.37
C VAL A 235 2.06 13.38 -9.95
N ALA A 236 1.73 14.32 -10.84
CA ALA A 236 2.70 15.29 -11.36
C ALA A 236 3.17 16.26 -10.26
N GLU A 237 2.23 16.84 -9.51
CA GLU A 237 2.55 17.72 -8.39
C GLU A 237 3.31 16.99 -7.27
N LEU A 238 2.94 15.73 -7.00
CA LEU A 238 3.63 14.88 -6.04
C LEU A 238 5.05 14.54 -6.51
N ALA A 239 5.23 14.20 -7.78
CA ALA A 239 6.54 13.93 -8.36
C ALA A 239 7.48 15.15 -8.23
N ASP A 240 6.97 16.34 -8.52
CA ASP A 240 7.72 17.59 -8.36
C ASP A 240 8.06 17.87 -6.88
N HIS A 241 7.10 17.68 -5.96
CA HIS A 241 7.28 17.89 -4.52
C HIS A 241 8.35 16.98 -3.92
N TYR A 242 8.35 15.70 -4.29
CA TYR A 242 9.32 14.71 -3.80
C TYR A 242 10.60 14.64 -4.66
N HIS A 243 10.72 15.50 -5.67
CA HIS A 243 11.86 15.53 -6.60
C HIS A 243 12.14 14.18 -7.28
N GLN A 244 11.08 13.45 -7.61
CA GLN A 244 11.15 12.15 -8.30
C GLN A 244 10.63 12.27 -9.73
N LYS A 245 11.12 11.41 -10.62
CA LYS A 245 10.63 11.38 -12.00
C LYS A 245 9.21 10.83 -12.05
N LEU A 246 8.39 11.34 -12.97
CA LEU A 246 7.10 10.75 -13.34
C LEU A 246 7.25 9.88 -14.59
N THR A 247 6.63 8.69 -14.59
CA THR A 247 6.67 7.73 -15.71
C THR A 247 5.32 7.13 -16.06
#